data_AF-U2RFC4-F1
#
_entry.id   AF-U2RFC4-F1
#
_cell.length_a   1.000
_cell.length_b   1.000
_cell.length_c   1.000
_cell.angle_alpha   90.00
_cell.angle_beta   90.00
_cell.angle_gamma   90.00
#
_symmetry.space_group_name_H-M   'P 1'
#
loop_
_entity.id
_entity.type
_entity.pdbx_description
1 polymer ?
#
loop_
_entity_poly.entity_id
_entity_poly.type
_entity_poly.pdbx_seq_one_letter_code
_entity_poly.pdbx_strand_id
1 'polypeptide(L)'
;MQRKLKLNRMILGGILLGSLSIFGVPLMITHKVCPIGGEEFKDSYVPQCPTNKFVMFKNEFTEEELKKYEKIINSEEYREIPRNSNKYYYLARFYELLGGISDKEIGKTYFTSYHYYSENTEAKKDALQKGISYLEKAVKEDNEIMWNLADLYYEAEEYSKMNKLLEKTSKKDFGKTAEFYYNLVDPELSSTRYNIFKKEIEDENVKKMIVTKALEFLQKEIKEDRKRGKEIEKQQLLRQAELYRELDKNNEIDILFAKADKKFWKSISLFYMDEPEMYLGNVYNEKKISTAKDLQQALVYADRILSDIEENNSEKIEILLIKAEAYRRLGEFSEAENLLKEIDSEKINEMQKFQFESIKRQVKSKDKRVYQYFPPQVMY
;
A
#
# COMPACT_ATOMS: atom_id res chain seq x y z
N MET A 1 -2.26 -44.32 -14.02
CA MET A 1 -3.22 -43.86 -15.04
C MET A 1 -3.25 -42.33 -15.00
N GLN A 2 -2.29 -41.68 -15.68
CA GLN A 2 -2.18 -40.20 -15.71
C GLN A 2 -3.14 -39.64 -16.76
N ARG A 3 -4.15 -38.89 -16.34
CA ARG A 3 -5.02 -38.12 -17.24
C ARG A 3 -4.21 -36.97 -17.83
N LYS A 4 -3.86 -37.08 -19.12
CA LYS A 4 -3.41 -35.94 -19.93
C LYS A 4 -4.55 -34.91 -20.01
N LEU A 5 -4.38 -33.78 -19.34
CA LEU A 5 -5.19 -32.58 -19.60
C LEU A 5 -4.80 -32.04 -20.98
N LYS A 6 -5.68 -32.23 -21.96
CA LYS A 6 -5.61 -31.53 -23.25
C LYS A 6 -6.00 -30.07 -23.00
N LEU A 7 -5.02 -29.16 -22.98
CA LEU A 7 -5.28 -27.73 -23.06
C LEU A 7 -5.69 -27.40 -24.51
N ASN A 8 -7.00 -27.34 -24.75
CA ASN A 8 -7.53 -26.74 -25.97
C ASN A 8 -7.34 -25.21 -25.88
N ARG A 9 -6.75 -24.64 -26.94
CA ARG A 9 -6.76 -23.23 -27.37
C ARG A 9 -7.48 -22.25 -26.42
N MET A 10 -6.71 -21.55 -25.59
CA MET A 10 -7.14 -20.27 -25.02
C MET A 10 -6.75 -19.16 -25.99
N ILE A 11 -7.74 -18.57 -26.66
CA ILE A 11 -7.61 -17.30 -27.38
C ILE A 11 -7.56 -16.21 -26.31
N LEU A 12 -6.35 -15.77 -25.93
CA LEU A 12 -6.15 -14.59 -25.09
C LEU A 12 -6.24 -13.33 -25.97
N GLY A 13 -7.45 -13.09 -26.49
CA GLY A 13 -7.84 -11.77 -26.95
C GLY A 13 -8.13 -10.91 -25.73
N GLY A 14 -7.28 -9.90 -25.50
CA GLY A 14 -7.43 -8.79 -24.56
C GLY A 14 -8.14 -9.08 -23.23
N ILE A 15 -7.40 -9.28 -22.14
CA ILE A 15 -7.86 -9.05 -20.76
C ILE A 15 -6.65 -8.90 -19.82
N LEU A 16 -6.69 -7.82 -19.02
CA LEU A 16 -6.01 -7.53 -17.75
C LEU A 16 -4.47 -7.46 -17.71
N LEU A 17 -3.96 -6.24 -17.89
CA LEU A 17 -2.70 -5.74 -17.32
C LEU A 17 -2.80 -5.49 -15.78
N GLY A 18 -3.68 -6.23 -15.10
CA GLY A 18 -3.83 -6.19 -13.64
C GLY A 18 -3.40 -7.52 -13.05
N SER A 19 -2.37 -7.49 -12.21
CA SER A 19 -2.07 -8.52 -11.19
C SER A 19 -1.99 -9.98 -11.66
N LEU A 20 -0.83 -10.41 -12.17
CA LEU A 20 -0.45 -11.85 -12.21
C LEU A 20 0.80 -12.17 -11.39
N SER A 21 1.15 -11.30 -10.44
CA SER A 21 2.07 -11.60 -9.33
C SER A 21 1.35 -12.23 -8.13
N ILE A 22 0.18 -12.84 -8.36
CA ILE A 22 -0.51 -13.65 -7.36
C ILE A 22 -0.16 -15.12 -7.65
N PHE A 23 0.41 -15.78 -6.65
CA PHE A 23 0.82 -17.19 -6.58
C PHE A 23 2.21 -17.54 -7.13
N GLY A 24 2.93 -18.34 -6.34
CA GLY A 24 4.24 -18.94 -6.63
C GLY A 24 4.22 -19.93 -7.80
N VAL A 25 3.72 -19.49 -8.96
CA VAL A 25 3.96 -20.13 -10.23
C VAL A 25 5.39 -19.75 -10.61
N PRO A 26 6.29 -20.72 -10.86
CA PRO A 26 7.60 -20.43 -11.43
C PRO A 26 7.38 -19.54 -12.65
N LEU A 27 8.11 -18.42 -12.75
CA LEU A 27 8.17 -17.63 -13.98
C LEU A 27 8.42 -18.62 -15.12
N MET A 28 7.39 -18.90 -15.93
CA MET A 28 7.48 -19.92 -16.96
C MET A 28 8.45 -19.40 -18.02
N ILE A 29 9.71 -19.80 -17.89
CA ILE A 29 10.74 -19.59 -18.91
C ILE A 29 10.36 -20.52 -20.06
N THR A 30 9.98 -19.93 -21.18
CA THR A 30 9.57 -20.68 -22.37
C THR A 30 10.61 -20.54 -23.47
N HIS A 31 10.81 -21.61 -24.22
CA HIS A 31 11.58 -21.54 -25.46
C HIS A 31 10.80 -20.70 -26.47
N LYS A 32 11.48 -19.72 -27.06
CA LYS A 32 10.94 -18.79 -28.05
C LYS A 32 11.87 -18.73 -29.25
N VAL A 33 11.30 -18.38 -30.40
CA VAL A 33 12.03 -18.06 -31.62
C VAL A 33 11.73 -16.60 -31.94
N CYS A 34 12.78 -15.82 -32.17
CA CYS A 34 12.61 -14.43 -32.56
C CYS A 34 11.93 -14.31 -33.91
N PRO A 35 10.81 -13.55 -34.00
CA PRO A 35 10.08 -13.39 -35.25
C PRO A 35 10.91 -12.75 -36.36
N ILE A 36 11.91 -11.94 -35.98
CA ILE A 36 12.86 -11.32 -36.91
C ILE A 36 14.25 -11.86 -36.56
N GLY A 37 14.91 -12.46 -37.55
CA GLY A 37 16.24 -13.07 -37.39
C GLY A 37 16.26 -14.54 -36.96
N GLY A 38 15.16 -15.08 -36.41
CA GLY A 38 15.00 -16.52 -36.19
C GLY A 38 15.84 -17.12 -35.04
N GLU A 39 16.46 -16.29 -34.20
CA GLU A 39 17.25 -16.75 -33.06
C GLU A 39 16.37 -17.47 -32.02
N GLU A 40 16.84 -18.62 -31.53
CA GLU A 40 16.19 -19.34 -30.44
C GLU A 40 16.70 -18.82 -29.09
N PHE A 41 15.78 -18.60 -28.16
CA PHE A 41 16.12 -18.12 -26.82
C PHE A 41 15.12 -18.58 -25.76
N LYS A 42 15.45 -18.29 -24.50
CA LYS A 42 14.62 -18.58 -23.34
C LYS A 42 14.35 -17.28 -22.59
N ASP A 43 13.08 -16.95 -22.41
CA ASP A 43 12.67 -15.79 -21.64
C ASP A 43 11.30 -16.04 -20.99
N SER A 44 10.96 -15.14 -20.08
CA SER A 44 9.73 -15.12 -19.29
C SER A 44 8.64 -14.26 -19.97
N TYR A 45 7.61 -13.89 -19.20
CA TYR A 45 6.46 -13.12 -19.68
C TYR A 45 6.86 -11.80 -20.36
N VAL A 46 6.32 -11.52 -21.55
CA VAL A 46 6.77 -10.49 -22.53
C VAL A 46 8.25 -10.71 -22.93
N PRO A 47 8.53 -11.65 -23.86
CA PRO A 47 9.89 -11.98 -24.28
C PRO A 47 10.57 -10.84 -25.04
N GLN A 48 11.89 -10.69 -24.87
CA GLN A 48 12.72 -9.80 -25.69
C GLN A 48 13.79 -10.57 -26.46
N CYS A 49 13.88 -10.32 -27.76
CA CYS A 49 14.89 -10.90 -28.63
C CYS A 49 16.31 -10.48 -28.21
N PRO A 50 17.24 -11.45 -27.98
CA PRO A 50 18.59 -11.15 -27.51
C PRO A 50 19.38 -10.18 -28.40
N THR A 51 19.33 -10.36 -29.72
CA THR A 51 20.20 -9.64 -30.66
C THR A 51 19.60 -8.30 -31.06
N ASN A 52 18.38 -8.31 -31.59
CA ASN A 52 17.75 -7.11 -32.15
C ASN A 52 16.87 -6.35 -31.16
N LYS A 53 16.77 -6.84 -29.90
CA LYS A 53 15.99 -6.23 -28.81
C LYS A 53 14.50 -6.06 -29.07
N PHE A 54 13.97 -6.67 -30.14
CA PHE A 54 12.56 -6.67 -30.46
C PHE A 54 11.75 -7.33 -29.33
N VAL A 55 10.71 -6.64 -28.87
CA VAL A 55 9.87 -7.12 -27.76
C VAL A 55 8.63 -7.79 -28.34
N MET A 56 8.41 -9.05 -27.99
CA MET A 56 7.30 -9.86 -28.48
C MET A 56 6.03 -9.52 -27.69
N PHE A 57 5.36 -8.43 -28.08
CA PHE A 57 4.14 -7.94 -27.41
C PHE A 57 2.85 -8.70 -27.78
N LYS A 58 2.93 -9.63 -28.74
CA LYS A 58 1.84 -10.54 -29.12
C LYS A 58 2.38 -11.90 -29.58
N ASN A 59 1.49 -12.88 -29.70
CA ASN A 59 1.86 -14.27 -29.99
C ASN A 59 2.25 -14.52 -31.45
N GLU A 60 1.51 -13.91 -32.38
CA GLU A 60 1.65 -14.16 -33.81
C GLU A 60 1.73 -12.82 -34.56
N PHE A 61 2.60 -12.77 -35.55
CA PHE A 61 2.86 -11.62 -36.41
C PHE A 61 2.64 -12.02 -37.86
N THR A 62 2.03 -11.15 -38.66
CA THR A 62 1.94 -11.37 -40.11
C THR A 62 3.26 -10.98 -40.77
N GLU A 63 3.50 -11.53 -41.97
CA GLU A 63 4.68 -11.19 -42.77
C GLU A 63 4.77 -9.68 -43.07
N GLU A 64 3.63 -9.02 -43.29
CA GLU A 64 3.56 -7.58 -43.53
C GLU A 64 3.96 -6.77 -42.30
N GLU A 65 3.51 -7.20 -41.11
CA GLU A 65 3.91 -6.58 -39.85
C GLU A 65 5.41 -6.76 -39.62
N LEU A 66 5.93 -7.97 -39.78
CA LEU A 66 7.36 -8.25 -39.58
C LEU A 66 8.23 -7.42 -40.53
N LYS A 67 7.86 -7.27 -41.80
CA LYS A 67 8.57 -6.38 -42.74
C LYS A 67 8.55 -4.91 -42.30
N LYS A 68 7.44 -4.43 -41.72
CA LYS A 68 7.38 -3.07 -41.17
C LYS A 68 8.27 -2.96 -39.93
N TYR A 69 8.20 -3.94 -39.04
CA TYR A 69 8.89 -3.94 -37.76
C TYR A 69 10.39 -4.09 -37.95
N GLU A 70 10.83 -4.90 -38.92
CA GLU A 70 12.23 -5.07 -39.31
C GLU A 70 12.88 -3.74 -39.69
N LYS A 71 12.16 -2.87 -40.41
CA LYS A 71 12.66 -1.52 -40.72
C LYS A 71 12.87 -0.67 -39.48
N ILE A 72 11.97 -0.78 -38.50
CA ILE A 72 12.04 -0.02 -37.24
C ILE A 72 13.18 -0.53 -36.37
N ILE A 73 13.30 -1.84 -36.14
CA ILE A 73 14.36 -2.39 -35.29
C ILE A 73 15.77 -2.17 -35.86
N ASN A 74 15.85 -1.95 -37.18
CA ASN A 74 17.08 -1.66 -37.88
C ASN A 74 17.33 -0.15 -38.06
N SER A 75 16.42 0.71 -37.61
CA SER A 75 16.63 2.16 -37.65
C SER A 75 17.70 2.57 -36.65
N GLU A 76 18.37 3.69 -36.93
CA GLU A 76 19.35 4.31 -36.04
C GLU A 76 18.71 4.60 -34.67
N GLU A 77 17.55 5.26 -34.67
CA GLU A 77 16.81 5.64 -33.46
C GLU A 77 16.46 4.48 -32.52
N TYR A 78 16.19 3.28 -33.05
CA TYR A 78 15.91 2.10 -32.22
C TYR A 78 17.20 1.43 -31.73
N ARG A 79 18.24 1.38 -32.58
CA ARG A 79 19.53 0.76 -32.24
C ARG A 79 20.33 1.57 -31.23
N GLU A 80 20.09 2.86 -31.13
CA GLU A 80 20.70 3.75 -30.15
C GLU A 80 20.10 3.61 -28.73
N ILE A 81 18.99 2.90 -28.56
CA ILE A 81 18.42 2.64 -27.24
C ILE A 81 19.47 1.93 -26.36
N PRO A 82 19.80 2.45 -25.17
CA PRO A 82 20.84 1.86 -24.32
C PRO A 82 20.55 0.40 -23.98
N ARG A 83 21.55 -0.47 -24.15
CA ARG A 83 21.42 -1.94 -24.02
C ARG A 83 20.95 -2.43 -22.64
N ASN A 84 21.23 -1.65 -21.61
CA ASN A 84 20.83 -1.90 -20.22
C ASN A 84 19.46 -1.29 -19.86
N SER A 85 18.72 -0.76 -20.84
CA SER A 85 17.31 -0.37 -20.66
C SER A 85 16.44 -1.61 -20.54
N ASN A 86 15.37 -1.53 -19.76
CA ASN A 86 14.44 -2.65 -19.65
C ASN A 86 13.60 -2.85 -20.92
N LYS A 87 13.02 -4.04 -21.07
CA LYS A 87 12.21 -4.41 -22.24
C LYS A 87 10.98 -3.55 -22.45
N TYR A 88 10.38 -2.99 -21.41
CA TYR A 88 9.22 -2.10 -21.57
C TYR A 88 9.63 -0.74 -22.14
N TYR A 89 10.83 -0.25 -21.84
CA TYR A 89 11.40 0.92 -22.51
C TYR A 89 11.57 0.67 -24.00
N TYR A 90 12.17 -0.47 -24.37
CA TYR A 90 12.29 -0.89 -25.77
C TYR A 90 10.93 -1.00 -26.47
N LEU A 91 9.91 -1.54 -25.80
CA LEU A 91 8.55 -1.64 -26.35
C LEU A 91 7.91 -0.27 -26.54
N ALA A 92 8.05 0.63 -25.57
CA ALA A 92 7.49 1.98 -25.67
C ALA A 92 8.12 2.78 -26.82
N ARG A 93 9.45 2.73 -26.95
CA ARG A 93 10.19 3.32 -28.08
C ARG A 93 9.76 2.71 -29.41
N PHE A 94 9.59 1.40 -29.47
CA PHE A 94 9.07 0.72 -30.66
C PHE A 94 7.67 1.24 -31.04
N TYR A 95 6.76 1.40 -30.08
CA TYR A 95 5.42 1.94 -30.34
C TYR A 95 5.42 3.37 -30.85
N GLU A 96 6.33 4.23 -30.36
CA GLU A 96 6.49 5.59 -30.90
C GLU A 96 6.91 5.56 -32.38
N LEU A 97 7.94 4.76 -32.71
CA LEU A 97 8.48 4.65 -34.06
C LEU A 97 7.50 3.98 -35.04
N LEU A 98 6.67 3.07 -34.53
CA LEU A 98 5.69 2.35 -35.34
C LEU A 98 4.61 3.29 -35.91
N GLY A 99 4.26 4.33 -35.14
CA GLY A 99 3.16 5.22 -35.44
C GLY A 99 1.78 4.53 -35.40
N GLY A 100 0.73 5.32 -35.19
CA GLY A 100 -0.66 4.80 -35.16
C GLY A 100 -1.03 4.04 -33.89
N ILE A 101 -0.12 3.96 -32.90
CA ILE A 101 -0.43 3.51 -31.54
C ILE A 101 -0.99 4.69 -30.75
N SER A 102 -2.05 4.45 -29.97
CA SER A 102 -2.67 5.50 -29.17
C SER A 102 -1.72 6.04 -28.10
N ASP A 103 -1.82 7.34 -27.79
CA ASP A 103 -1.07 7.96 -26.69
C ASP A 103 -1.28 7.20 -25.36
N LYS A 104 -2.48 6.67 -25.13
CA LYS A 104 -2.82 5.84 -23.97
C LYS A 104 -1.89 4.63 -23.84
N GLU A 105 -1.73 3.87 -24.91
CA GLU A 105 -0.95 2.64 -24.90
C GLU A 105 0.55 2.94 -24.77
N ILE A 106 1.04 3.96 -25.47
CA ILE A 106 2.44 4.41 -25.34
C ILE A 106 2.71 4.86 -23.90
N GLY A 107 1.84 5.72 -23.34
CA GLY A 107 1.97 6.23 -21.98
C GLY A 107 1.94 5.12 -20.92
N LYS A 108 1.03 4.14 -21.05
CA LYS A 108 0.99 2.96 -20.15
C LYS A 108 2.23 2.09 -20.25
N THR A 109 2.80 1.96 -21.45
CA THR A 109 4.04 1.19 -21.66
C THR A 109 5.22 1.89 -20.98
N TYR A 110 5.32 3.23 -21.08
CA TYR A 110 6.30 4.01 -20.35
C TYR A 110 6.10 4.00 -18.84
N PHE A 111 4.86 4.08 -18.35
CA PHE A 111 4.53 3.90 -16.93
C PHE A 111 5.03 2.54 -16.41
N THR A 112 4.80 1.47 -17.18
CA THR A 112 5.28 0.12 -16.84
C THR A 112 6.81 0.08 -16.84
N SER A 113 7.44 0.72 -17.84
CA SER A 113 8.90 0.82 -17.93
C SER A 113 9.52 1.55 -16.74
N TYR A 114 8.89 2.61 -16.22
CA TYR A 114 9.40 3.34 -15.07
C TYR A 114 9.40 2.49 -13.78
N HIS A 115 8.32 1.73 -13.57
CA HIS A 115 8.15 0.88 -12.38
C HIS A 115 8.87 -0.46 -12.47
N TYR A 116 9.22 -0.89 -13.68
CA TYR A 116 10.01 -2.09 -13.88
C TYR A 116 11.49 -1.85 -13.54
N TYR A 117 12.16 -2.88 -13.03
CA TYR A 117 13.58 -2.82 -12.73
C TYR A 117 14.39 -2.38 -13.96
N SER A 118 15.25 -1.37 -13.79
CA SER A 118 16.13 -0.85 -14.82
C SER A 118 17.48 -0.49 -14.20
N GLU A 119 18.56 -1.03 -14.78
CA GLU A 119 19.93 -0.63 -14.45
C GLU A 119 20.27 0.72 -15.09
N ASN A 120 19.59 1.09 -16.18
CA ASN A 120 19.76 2.38 -16.84
C ASN A 120 18.89 3.47 -16.18
N THR A 121 19.53 4.41 -15.49
CA THR A 121 18.87 5.52 -14.80
C THR A 121 18.39 6.61 -15.75
N GLU A 122 19.08 6.83 -16.88
CA GLU A 122 18.68 7.82 -17.90
C GLU A 122 17.42 7.37 -18.63
N ALA A 123 17.37 6.11 -19.07
CA ALA A 123 16.19 5.52 -19.69
C ALA A 123 15.00 5.48 -18.69
N LYS A 124 15.27 5.27 -17.40
CA LYS A 124 14.23 5.35 -16.35
C LYS A 124 13.69 6.78 -16.23
N LYS A 125 14.54 7.80 -16.22
CA LYS A 125 14.12 9.22 -16.19
C LYS A 125 13.36 9.61 -17.46
N ASP A 126 13.82 9.17 -18.63
CA ASP A 126 13.11 9.41 -19.90
C ASP A 126 11.74 8.71 -19.91
N ALA A 127 11.64 7.48 -19.40
CA ALA A 127 10.38 6.77 -19.25
C ALA A 127 9.38 7.53 -18.35
N LEU A 128 9.85 8.13 -17.25
CA LEU A 128 9.03 8.98 -16.39
C LEU A 128 8.45 10.17 -17.17
N GLN A 129 9.31 10.93 -17.85
CA GLN A 129 8.92 12.13 -18.59
C GLN A 129 8.00 11.82 -19.77
N LYS A 130 8.33 10.79 -20.56
CA LYS A 130 7.48 10.35 -21.67
C LYS A 130 6.16 9.76 -21.18
N GLY A 131 6.19 8.98 -20.10
CA GLY A 131 4.98 8.47 -19.45
C GLY A 131 4.02 9.61 -19.10
N ILE A 132 4.50 10.67 -18.44
CA ILE A 132 3.71 11.87 -18.14
C ILE A 132 3.16 12.49 -19.43
N SER A 133 4.03 12.78 -20.41
CA SER A 133 3.63 13.47 -21.65
C SER A 133 2.53 12.75 -22.43
N TYR A 134 2.62 11.42 -22.55
CA TYR A 134 1.61 10.62 -23.26
C TYR A 134 0.33 10.44 -22.45
N LEU A 135 0.43 10.22 -21.13
CA LEU A 135 -0.76 10.07 -20.29
C LEU A 135 -1.53 11.39 -20.14
N GLU A 136 -0.86 12.55 -20.12
CA GLU A 136 -1.50 13.88 -20.17
C GLU A 136 -2.41 14.05 -21.39
N LYS A 137 -1.97 13.57 -22.57
CA LYS A 137 -2.78 13.60 -23.81
C LYS A 137 -3.98 12.66 -23.74
N ALA A 138 -3.86 11.57 -22.99
CA ALA A 138 -4.83 10.48 -22.93
C ALA A 138 -5.88 10.60 -21.81
N VAL A 139 -5.66 11.42 -20.77
CA VAL A 139 -6.45 11.45 -19.51
C VAL A 139 -7.89 11.97 -19.61
N LYS A 140 -8.48 12.08 -20.82
CA LYS A 140 -9.72 12.81 -21.13
C LYS A 140 -11.02 12.36 -20.44
N GLU A 141 -10.95 11.44 -19.46
CA GLU A 141 -11.97 10.95 -18.49
C GLU A 141 -11.67 9.49 -18.06
N ASP A 142 -10.55 8.94 -18.49
CA ASP A 142 -10.12 7.59 -18.13
C ASP A 142 -9.56 7.55 -16.70
N ASN A 143 -10.35 7.00 -15.77
CA ASN A 143 -9.98 6.85 -14.37
C ASN A 143 -8.69 6.06 -14.18
N GLU A 144 -8.39 5.04 -14.99
CA GLU A 144 -7.14 4.26 -14.86
C GLU A 144 -5.93 5.13 -15.18
N ILE A 145 -6.02 5.90 -16.27
CA ILE A 145 -4.96 6.81 -16.71
C ILE A 145 -4.72 7.94 -15.72
N MET A 146 -5.78 8.43 -15.09
CA MET A 146 -5.68 9.43 -14.03
C MET A 146 -4.78 8.96 -12.87
N TRP A 147 -4.95 7.72 -12.40
CA TRP A 147 -4.14 7.20 -11.28
C TRP A 147 -2.69 6.98 -11.68
N ASN A 148 -2.43 6.41 -12.86
CA ASN A 148 -1.06 6.23 -13.36
C ASN A 148 -0.36 7.58 -13.54
N LEU A 149 -1.07 8.60 -14.03
CA LEU A 149 -0.51 9.93 -14.20
C LEU A 149 -0.27 10.63 -12.84
N ALA A 150 -1.17 10.48 -11.88
CA ALA A 150 -0.98 11.02 -10.53
C ALA A 150 0.26 10.42 -9.84
N ASP A 151 0.47 9.13 -10.02
CA ASP A 151 1.64 8.40 -9.52
C ASP A 151 2.94 8.89 -10.18
N LEU A 152 2.97 9.05 -11.51
CA LEU A 152 4.14 9.64 -12.18
C LEU A 152 4.38 11.10 -11.78
N TYR A 153 3.35 11.89 -11.53
CA TYR A 153 3.54 13.25 -11.00
C TYR A 153 4.13 13.25 -9.61
N TYR A 154 3.74 12.33 -8.73
CA TYR A 154 4.38 12.16 -7.42
C TYR A 154 5.87 11.83 -7.57
N GLU A 155 6.19 10.86 -8.42
CA GLU A 155 7.56 10.41 -8.70
C GLU A 155 8.43 11.49 -9.36
N ALA A 156 7.82 12.40 -10.13
CA ALA A 156 8.46 13.58 -10.71
C ALA A 156 8.44 14.81 -9.79
N GLU A 157 7.93 14.68 -8.55
CA GLU A 157 7.76 15.78 -7.58
C GLU A 157 6.87 16.93 -8.10
N GLU A 158 6.02 16.66 -9.10
CA GLU A 158 5.06 17.60 -9.68
C GLU A 158 3.74 17.64 -8.88
N TYR A 159 3.85 17.81 -7.55
CA TYR A 159 2.72 17.71 -6.62
C TYR A 159 1.53 18.64 -6.95
N SER A 160 1.80 19.83 -7.49
CA SER A 160 0.76 20.77 -7.92
C SER A 160 -0.11 20.19 -9.05
N LYS A 161 0.51 19.52 -10.03
CA LYS A 161 -0.21 18.87 -11.13
C LYS A 161 -0.95 17.63 -10.63
N MET A 162 -0.34 16.83 -9.76
CA MET A 162 -0.98 15.70 -9.09
C MET A 162 -2.25 16.14 -8.36
N ASN A 163 -2.16 17.18 -7.52
CA ASN A 163 -3.30 17.70 -6.78
C ASN A 163 -4.41 18.18 -7.71
N LYS A 164 -4.07 19.00 -8.71
CA LYS A 164 -5.03 19.52 -9.69
C LYS A 164 -5.72 18.39 -10.49
N LEU A 165 -5.01 17.29 -10.74
CA LEU A 165 -5.56 16.11 -11.39
C LEU A 165 -6.57 15.41 -10.47
N LEU A 166 -6.17 15.13 -9.23
CA LEU A 166 -6.98 14.41 -8.25
C LEU A 166 -8.14 15.22 -7.68
N GLU A 167 -8.10 16.55 -7.73
CA GLU A 167 -9.23 17.42 -7.37
C GLU A 167 -10.46 17.24 -8.28
N LYS A 168 -10.24 16.75 -9.49
CA LYS A 168 -11.32 16.42 -10.44
C LYS A 168 -11.98 15.07 -10.14
N THR A 169 -11.50 14.35 -9.12
CA THR A 169 -12.02 13.03 -8.79
C THR A 169 -13.49 13.10 -8.43
N SER A 170 -14.28 12.22 -9.05
CA SER A 170 -15.72 12.15 -8.83
C SER A 170 -16.05 11.64 -7.42
N LYS A 171 -17.24 11.97 -6.91
CA LYS A 171 -17.67 11.60 -5.54
C LYS A 171 -17.59 10.09 -5.25
N LYS A 172 -17.82 9.25 -6.27
CA LYS A 172 -17.73 7.78 -6.16
C LYS A 172 -16.31 7.27 -5.88
N ASP A 173 -15.31 8.10 -6.16
CA ASP A 173 -13.89 7.73 -6.11
C ASP A 173 -13.14 8.44 -4.97
N PHE A 174 -13.82 9.21 -4.10
CA PHE A 174 -13.17 9.92 -2.98
C PHE A 174 -12.38 9.01 -2.05
N GLY A 175 -12.89 7.81 -1.74
CA GLY A 175 -12.16 6.84 -0.92
C GLY A 175 -10.87 6.37 -1.58
N LYS A 176 -10.90 6.13 -2.90
CA LYS A 176 -9.71 5.77 -3.67
C LYS A 176 -8.69 6.92 -3.69
N THR A 177 -9.14 8.17 -3.79
CA THR A 177 -8.26 9.34 -3.68
C THR A 177 -7.64 9.46 -2.29
N ALA A 178 -8.44 9.27 -1.24
CA ALA A 178 -7.97 9.30 0.13
C ALA A 178 -6.90 8.23 0.37
N GLU A 179 -7.16 7.00 -0.10
CA GLU A 179 -6.22 5.88 -0.04
C GLU A 179 -4.94 6.16 -0.83
N PHE A 180 -5.03 6.76 -2.02
CA PHE A 180 -3.86 7.15 -2.80
C PHE A 180 -2.94 8.07 -1.98
N TYR A 181 -3.46 9.19 -1.46
CA TYR A 181 -2.65 10.11 -0.63
C TYR A 181 -2.17 9.46 0.66
N TYR A 182 -3.03 8.71 1.35
CA TYR A 182 -2.67 8.03 2.60
C TYR A 182 -1.47 7.08 2.39
N ASN A 183 -1.47 6.32 1.29
CA ASN A 183 -0.36 5.42 0.94
C ASN A 183 0.93 6.15 0.54
N LEU A 184 0.92 7.48 0.37
CA LEU A 184 2.12 8.30 0.18
C LEU A 184 2.71 8.78 1.51
N VAL A 185 1.89 8.94 2.56
CA VAL A 185 2.32 9.48 3.87
C VAL A 185 3.23 8.53 4.62
N ASP A 186 2.87 7.24 4.64
CA ASP A 186 3.57 6.24 5.44
C ASP A 186 3.61 4.89 4.71
N PRO A 187 4.78 4.50 4.16
CA PRO A 187 4.98 3.19 3.56
C PRO A 187 4.82 2.02 4.56
N GLU A 188 5.11 2.23 5.85
CA GLU A 188 5.08 1.19 6.89
C GLU A 188 3.64 0.82 7.31
N LEU A 189 2.67 1.74 7.17
CA LEU A 189 1.25 1.51 7.46
C LEU A 189 0.47 0.83 6.31
N SER A 190 1.11 0.67 5.14
CA SER A 190 0.47 0.07 3.98
C SER A 190 0.61 -1.47 4.02
N SER A 191 -0.46 -2.17 4.39
CA SER A 191 -0.53 -3.64 4.38
C SER A 191 -0.43 -4.30 2.99
N THR A 192 -0.19 -3.52 1.92
CA THR A 192 0.00 -4.04 0.58
C THR A 192 1.48 -4.27 0.30
N ARG A 193 1.78 -5.53 -0.02
CA ARG A 193 3.07 -6.18 -0.34
C ARG A 193 4.01 -5.48 -1.35
N TYR A 194 3.73 -4.26 -1.79
CA TYR A 194 4.44 -3.57 -2.87
C TYR A 194 5.24 -2.33 -2.45
N ASN A 195 5.17 -1.89 -1.19
CA ASN A 195 5.71 -0.58 -0.79
C ASN A 195 7.15 -0.59 -0.26
N ILE A 196 7.93 -1.64 -0.54
CA ILE A 196 9.32 -1.82 -0.06
C ILE A 196 10.30 -0.79 -0.68
N PHE A 197 9.85 0.08 -1.59
CA PHE A 197 10.71 1.04 -2.30
C PHE A 197 10.15 2.46 -2.43
N LYS A 198 9.17 2.87 -1.61
CA LYS A 198 8.72 4.27 -1.66
C LYS A 198 9.76 5.20 -1.07
N LYS A 199 10.10 6.25 -1.83
CA LYS A 199 10.91 7.37 -1.41
C LYS A 199 10.25 8.05 -0.21
N GLU A 200 10.96 8.16 0.90
CA GLU A 200 10.51 8.95 2.05
C GLU A 200 10.36 10.42 1.61
N ILE A 201 9.26 11.05 1.98
CA ILE A 201 9.04 12.47 1.68
C ILE A 201 9.84 13.28 2.69
N GLU A 202 11.02 13.74 2.28
CA GLU A 202 11.93 14.52 3.12
C GLU A 202 11.39 15.94 3.44
N ASP A 203 10.63 16.54 2.52
CA ASP A 203 10.06 17.88 2.71
C ASP A 203 8.80 17.83 3.60
N GLU A 204 8.90 18.36 4.81
CA GLU A 204 7.80 18.42 5.77
C GLU A 204 6.58 19.18 5.26
N ASN A 205 6.74 20.22 4.42
CA ASN A 205 5.61 20.96 3.85
C ASN A 205 4.85 20.10 2.84
N VAL A 206 5.58 19.34 2.01
CA VAL A 206 5.00 18.37 1.08
C VAL A 206 4.29 17.27 1.85
N LYS A 207 4.92 16.72 2.90
CA LYS A 207 4.29 15.72 3.77
C LYS A 207 2.98 16.26 4.37
N LYS A 208 3.01 17.45 4.99
CA LYS A 208 1.80 18.11 5.54
C LYS A 208 0.72 18.33 4.49
N MET A 209 1.09 18.72 3.27
CA MET A 209 0.16 18.87 2.15
C MET A 209 -0.51 17.55 1.77
N ILE A 210 0.28 16.47 1.62
CA ILE A 210 -0.23 15.12 1.30
C ILE A 210 -1.17 14.61 2.40
N VAL A 211 -0.77 14.72 3.67
CA VAL A 211 -1.58 14.33 4.83
C VAL A 211 -2.90 15.11 4.86
N THR A 212 -2.84 16.43 4.60
CA THR A 212 -4.04 17.28 4.52
C THR A 212 -4.98 16.83 3.41
N LYS A 213 -4.45 16.52 2.22
CA LYS A 213 -5.26 16.03 1.09
C LYS A 213 -5.86 14.65 1.39
N ALA A 214 -5.12 13.73 2.01
CA ALA A 214 -5.65 12.44 2.45
C ALA A 214 -6.86 12.63 3.39
N LEU A 215 -6.72 13.51 4.38
CA LEU A 215 -7.77 13.80 5.36
C LEU A 215 -8.99 14.45 4.70
N GLU A 216 -8.79 15.43 3.82
CA GLU A 216 -9.87 16.09 3.07
C GLU A 216 -10.71 15.10 2.26
N PHE A 217 -10.06 14.20 1.51
CA PHE A 217 -10.77 13.21 0.69
C PHE A 217 -11.44 12.13 1.55
N LEU A 218 -10.80 11.68 2.63
CA LEU A 218 -11.41 10.73 3.57
C LEU A 218 -12.68 11.31 4.22
N GLN A 219 -12.64 12.57 4.63
CA GLN A 219 -13.81 13.25 5.18
C GLN A 219 -14.93 13.44 4.15
N LYS A 220 -14.58 13.70 2.88
CA LYS A 220 -15.55 13.75 1.79
C LYS A 220 -16.21 12.38 1.56
N GLU A 221 -15.44 11.30 1.55
CA GLU A 221 -15.96 9.93 1.44
C GLU A 221 -16.95 9.63 2.57
N ILE A 222 -16.54 9.83 3.83
CA ILE A 222 -17.38 9.57 5.01
C ILE A 222 -18.67 10.39 4.95
N LYS A 223 -18.61 11.64 4.49
CA LYS A 223 -19.79 12.50 4.31
C LYS A 223 -20.75 11.92 3.27
N GLU A 224 -20.25 11.39 2.16
CA GLU A 224 -21.10 10.75 1.13
C GLU A 224 -21.62 9.36 1.56
N ASP A 225 -20.86 8.61 2.34
CA ASP A 225 -21.32 7.37 2.97
C ASP A 225 -22.47 7.61 3.95
N ARG A 226 -22.34 8.62 4.82
CA ARG A 226 -23.40 9.01 5.76
C ARG A 226 -24.70 9.42 5.08
N LYS A 227 -24.62 10.15 3.95
CA LYS A 227 -25.81 10.50 3.14
C LYS A 227 -26.54 9.28 2.60
N ARG A 228 -25.82 8.16 2.43
CA ARG A 228 -26.36 6.87 1.99
C ARG A 228 -26.81 5.98 3.15
N GLY A 229 -26.80 6.51 4.39
CA GLY A 229 -27.17 5.76 5.59
C GLY A 229 -26.10 4.78 6.06
N LYS A 230 -24.86 4.86 5.55
CA LYS A 230 -23.77 4.02 6.04
C LYS A 230 -23.17 4.60 7.31
N GLU A 231 -22.90 3.73 8.26
CA GLU A 231 -22.13 4.05 9.46
C GLU A 231 -20.64 4.18 9.12
N ILE A 232 -19.90 4.89 9.98
CA ILE A 232 -18.45 4.99 9.84
C ILE A 232 -17.80 3.63 10.14
N GLU A 233 -16.84 3.25 9.31
CA GLU A 233 -16.06 2.03 9.53
C GLU A 233 -14.89 2.27 10.50
N LYS A 234 -14.47 1.21 11.20
CA LYS A 234 -13.30 1.26 12.11
C LYS A 234 -12.08 1.88 11.43
N GLN A 235 -11.81 1.44 10.20
CA GLN A 235 -10.65 1.91 9.43
C GLN A 235 -10.75 3.39 9.06
N GLN A 236 -11.94 3.87 8.68
CA GLN A 236 -12.17 5.29 8.40
C GLN A 236 -11.99 6.16 9.65
N LEU A 237 -12.41 5.67 10.82
CA LEU A 237 -12.22 6.37 12.09
C LEU A 237 -10.73 6.47 12.47
N LEU A 238 -10.02 5.34 12.48
CA LEU A 238 -8.61 5.30 12.88
C LEU A 238 -7.71 6.05 11.90
N ARG A 239 -7.93 5.93 10.58
CA ARG A 239 -7.17 6.69 9.58
C ARG A 239 -7.30 8.20 9.75
N GLN A 240 -8.49 8.70 10.11
CA GLN A 240 -8.63 10.13 10.42
C GLN A 240 -7.78 10.53 11.63
N ALA A 241 -7.77 9.72 12.68
CA ALA A 241 -6.98 9.97 13.88
C ALA A 241 -5.47 9.94 13.60
N GLU A 242 -5.01 8.99 12.78
CA GLU A 242 -3.62 8.92 12.30
C GLU A 242 -3.23 10.17 11.51
N LEU A 243 -4.08 10.60 10.57
CA LEU A 243 -3.84 11.81 9.78
C LEU A 243 -3.85 13.08 10.65
N TYR A 244 -4.71 13.16 11.67
CA TYR A 244 -4.65 14.25 12.64
C TYR A 244 -3.36 14.22 13.47
N ARG A 245 -2.88 13.03 13.86
CA ARG A 245 -1.61 12.85 14.57
C ARG A 245 -0.42 13.30 13.73
N GLU A 246 -0.42 13.01 12.43
CA GLU A 246 0.62 13.49 11.49
C GLU A 246 0.56 15.00 11.20
N LEU A 247 -0.56 15.66 11.53
CA LEU A 247 -0.71 17.12 11.45
C LEU A 247 -0.52 17.82 12.81
N ASP A 248 -0.11 17.10 13.85
CA ASP A 248 0.01 17.58 15.23
C ASP A 248 -1.32 18.12 15.81
N LYS A 249 -2.46 17.60 15.34
CA LYS A 249 -3.83 18.00 15.74
C LYS A 249 -4.43 17.08 16.78
N ASN A 250 -3.78 16.97 17.93
CA ASN A 250 -4.18 16.03 18.98
C ASN A 250 -5.56 16.33 19.59
N ASN A 251 -5.99 17.60 19.63
CA ASN A 251 -7.31 17.95 20.17
C ASN A 251 -8.44 17.43 19.27
N GLU A 252 -8.21 17.36 17.97
CA GLU A 252 -9.14 16.90 16.96
C GLU A 252 -9.32 15.38 17.03
N ILE A 253 -8.27 14.65 17.44
CA ILE A 253 -8.35 13.23 17.78
C ILE A 253 -9.31 13.02 18.96
N ASP A 254 -9.13 13.80 20.04
CA ASP A 254 -9.99 13.72 21.23
C ASP A 254 -11.46 14.02 20.88
N ILE A 255 -11.70 15.04 20.05
CA ILE A 255 -13.05 15.40 19.55
C ILE A 255 -13.65 14.31 18.64
N LEU A 256 -12.82 13.70 17.78
CA LEU A 256 -13.24 12.64 16.88
C LEU A 256 -13.70 11.41 17.66
N PHE A 257 -12.90 10.97 18.63
CA PHE A 257 -13.18 9.77 19.43
C PHE A 257 -14.28 9.97 20.47
N ALA A 258 -14.45 11.17 21.01
CA ALA A 258 -15.55 11.46 21.92
C ALA A 258 -16.95 11.23 21.29
N LYS A 259 -17.03 11.24 19.95
CA LYS A 259 -18.25 10.99 19.18
C LYS A 259 -18.35 9.57 18.63
N ALA A 260 -17.36 8.72 18.89
CA ALA A 260 -17.31 7.37 18.34
C ALA A 260 -18.20 6.41 19.13
N ASP A 261 -18.85 5.49 18.41
CA ASP A 261 -19.65 4.42 18.99
C ASP A 261 -18.82 3.51 19.90
N LYS A 262 -19.50 2.93 20.91
CA LYS A 262 -18.87 2.04 21.90
C LYS A 262 -18.09 0.87 21.30
N LYS A 263 -18.54 0.36 20.14
CA LYS A 263 -17.87 -0.71 19.39
C LYS A 263 -16.43 -0.37 18.98
N PHE A 264 -16.03 0.90 19.02
CA PHE A 264 -14.68 1.35 18.67
C PHE A 264 -13.81 1.67 19.88
N TRP A 265 -14.34 1.72 21.10
CA TRP A 265 -13.58 2.18 22.29
C TRP A 265 -12.33 1.34 22.55
N LYS A 266 -12.37 0.03 22.31
CA LYS A 266 -11.18 -0.84 22.42
C LYS A 266 -10.08 -0.41 21.45
N SER A 267 -10.43 -0.20 20.19
CA SER A 267 -9.48 0.22 19.16
C SER A 267 -8.97 1.65 19.41
N ILE A 268 -9.79 2.52 19.99
CA ILE A 268 -9.39 3.86 20.41
C ILE A 268 -8.37 3.79 21.56
N SER A 269 -8.61 2.94 22.57
CA SER A 269 -7.68 2.73 23.68
C SER A 269 -6.30 2.26 23.16
N LEU A 270 -6.30 1.25 22.29
CA LEU A 270 -5.08 0.76 21.63
C LEU A 270 -4.40 1.82 20.75
N PHE A 271 -5.17 2.66 20.04
CA PHE A 271 -4.63 3.75 19.24
C PHE A 271 -3.82 4.74 20.08
N TYR A 272 -4.32 5.14 21.25
CA TYR A 272 -3.57 6.03 22.15
C TYR A 272 -2.30 5.36 22.70
N MET A 273 -2.31 4.04 22.88
CA MET A 273 -1.14 3.27 23.28
C MET A 273 -0.13 3.04 22.16
N ASP A 274 -0.50 3.29 20.90
CA ASP A 274 0.29 2.95 19.71
C ASP A 274 0.59 1.44 19.58
N GLU A 275 -0.35 0.58 20.00
CA GLU A 275 -0.13 -0.87 20.06
C GLU A 275 -1.06 -1.67 19.13
N PRO A 276 -0.58 -2.80 18.58
CA PRO A 276 -1.44 -3.78 17.92
C PRO A 276 -2.22 -4.60 18.95
N GLU A 277 -3.47 -4.92 18.62
CA GLU A 277 -4.40 -5.67 19.47
C GLU A 277 -3.82 -7.01 19.98
N MET A 278 -3.04 -7.71 19.16
CA MET A 278 -2.52 -9.04 19.48
C MET A 278 -1.19 -9.03 20.25
N TYR A 279 -0.48 -7.90 20.37
CA TYR A 279 0.88 -7.87 20.93
C TYR A 279 1.09 -6.73 21.93
N LEU A 280 0.30 -6.73 23.02
CA LEU A 280 0.44 -5.73 24.09
C LEU A 280 1.89 -5.62 24.62
N GLY A 281 2.32 -4.39 24.89
CA GLY A 281 3.69 -4.04 25.26
C GLY A 281 4.67 -3.93 24.07
N ASN A 282 4.16 -4.07 22.83
CA ASN A 282 4.89 -3.74 21.61
C ASN A 282 4.19 -2.58 20.92
N VAL A 283 4.95 -1.58 20.47
CA VAL A 283 4.42 -0.39 19.78
C VAL A 283 4.69 -0.44 18.29
N TYR A 284 3.89 0.23 17.47
CA TYR A 284 4.16 0.31 16.03
C TYR A 284 5.47 1.05 15.75
N ASN A 285 5.75 2.13 16.48
CA ASN A 285 6.97 2.91 16.31
C ASN A 285 7.63 3.27 17.65
N GLU A 286 8.75 2.60 17.97
CA GLU A 286 9.49 2.85 19.22
C GLU A 286 10.14 4.24 19.30
N LYS A 287 10.23 4.96 18.17
CA LYS A 287 10.72 6.34 18.13
C LYS A 287 9.63 7.37 18.44
N LYS A 288 8.35 6.98 18.36
CA LYS A 288 7.18 7.86 18.60
C LYS A 288 6.26 7.24 19.66
N ILE A 289 6.81 6.99 20.85
CA ILE A 289 6.05 6.40 21.96
C ILE A 289 4.94 7.33 22.49
N SER A 290 3.84 6.72 22.90
CA SER A 290 2.73 7.42 23.57
C SER A 290 3.19 8.19 24.80
N THR A 291 2.70 9.41 24.94
CA THR A 291 2.94 10.25 26.12
C THR A 291 2.12 9.79 27.32
N ALA A 292 2.41 10.31 28.51
CA ALA A 292 1.59 10.06 29.69
C ALA A 292 0.12 10.50 29.48
N LYS A 293 -0.11 11.59 28.74
CA LYS A 293 -1.46 12.07 28.39
C LYS A 293 -2.19 11.04 27.51
N ASP A 294 -1.49 10.47 26.53
CA ASP A 294 -2.08 9.45 25.64
C ASP A 294 -2.44 8.19 26.43
N LEU A 295 -1.55 7.71 27.30
CA LEU A 295 -1.82 6.55 28.16
C LEU A 295 -3.00 6.80 29.11
N GLN A 296 -3.15 8.01 29.64
CA GLN A 296 -4.32 8.39 30.43
C GLN A 296 -5.61 8.36 29.60
N GLN A 297 -5.58 8.81 28.33
CA GLN A 297 -6.74 8.67 27.45
C GLN A 297 -7.06 7.21 27.15
N ALA A 298 -6.05 6.36 26.95
CA ALA A 298 -6.25 4.92 26.78
C ALA A 298 -7.01 4.31 27.97
N LEU A 299 -6.63 4.68 29.21
CA LEU A 299 -7.32 4.27 30.43
C LEU A 299 -8.77 4.75 30.48
N VAL A 300 -9.05 6.01 30.12
CA VAL A 300 -10.43 6.55 30.08
C VAL A 300 -11.35 5.70 29.19
N TYR A 301 -10.88 5.30 28.00
CA TYR A 301 -11.69 4.44 27.13
C TYR A 301 -11.80 3.02 27.66
N ALA A 302 -10.75 2.46 28.25
CA ALA A 302 -10.81 1.14 28.86
C ALA A 302 -11.79 1.09 30.04
N ASP A 303 -11.85 2.15 30.86
CA ASP A 303 -12.81 2.27 31.96
C ASP A 303 -14.26 2.33 31.46
N ARG A 304 -14.52 3.06 30.38
CA ARG A 304 -15.85 3.10 29.73
C ARG A 304 -16.29 1.74 29.22
N ILE A 305 -15.36 0.92 28.72
CA ILE A 305 -15.70 -0.44 28.28
C ILE A 305 -16.01 -1.32 29.50
N LEU A 306 -15.18 -1.25 30.55
CA LEU A 306 -15.39 -2.06 31.75
C LEU A 306 -16.67 -1.71 32.51
N SER A 307 -17.14 -0.46 32.48
CA SER A 307 -18.42 -0.10 33.08
C SER A 307 -19.62 -0.77 32.42
N ASP A 308 -19.48 -1.19 31.16
CA ASP A 308 -20.54 -1.83 30.39
C ASP A 308 -20.46 -3.38 30.45
N ILE A 309 -19.37 -3.96 30.97
CA ILE A 309 -19.17 -5.41 31.03
C ILE A 309 -19.43 -5.95 32.44
N GLU A 310 -20.63 -6.51 32.62
CA GLU A 310 -21.06 -7.10 33.90
C GLU A 310 -20.40 -8.47 34.17
N GLU A 311 -20.28 -9.33 33.15
CA GLU A 311 -19.75 -10.69 33.31
C GLU A 311 -18.22 -10.77 33.15
N ASN A 312 -17.58 -11.63 33.93
CA ASN A 312 -16.15 -11.91 33.78
C ASN A 312 -15.92 -12.85 32.59
N ASN A 313 -15.83 -12.27 31.40
CA ASN A 313 -15.68 -12.93 30.10
C ASN A 313 -14.33 -12.59 29.43
N SER A 314 -14.08 -13.20 28.26
CA SER A 314 -12.83 -12.99 27.50
C SER A 314 -12.58 -11.52 27.15
N GLU A 315 -13.62 -10.74 26.88
CA GLU A 315 -13.50 -9.31 26.54
C GLU A 315 -13.06 -8.50 27.76
N LYS A 316 -13.64 -8.76 28.94
CA LYS A 316 -13.23 -8.13 30.20
C LYS A 316 -11.75 -8.36 30.49
N ILE A 317 -11.29 -9.61 30.36
CA ILE A 317 -9.89 -9.98 30.58
C ILE A 317 -8.98 -9.17 29.65
N GLU A 318 -9.33 -9.06 28.38
CA GLU A 318 -8.54 -8.32 27.41
C GLU A 318 -8.43 -6.82 27.75
N ILE A 319 -9.53 -6.19 28.16
CA ILE A 319 -9.51 -4.79 28.58
C ILE A 319 -8.72 -4.60 29.88
N LEU A 320 -8.79 -5.55 30.83
CA LEU A 320 -7.94 -5.52 32.04
C LEU A 320 -6.45 -5.62 31.69
N LEU A 321 -6.07 -6.42 30.70
CA LEU A 321 -4.70 -6.49 30.20
C LEU A 321 -4.24 -5.17 29.56
N ILE A 322 -5.09 -4.53 28.73
CA ILE A 322 -4.82 -3.22 28.13
C ILE A 322 -4.59 -2.17 29.24
N LYS A 323 -5.44 -2.14 30.27
CA LYS A 323 -5.26 -1.22 31.41
C LYS A 323 -3.98 -1.50 32.20
N ALA A 324 -3.71 -2.76 32.51
CA ALA A 324 -2.51 -3.15 33.23
C ALA A 324 -1.23 -2.72 32.47
N GLU A 325 -1.24 -2.85 31.14
CA GLU A 325 -0.16 -2.39 30.27
C GLU A 325 -0.01 -0.86 30.27
N ALA A 326 -1.11 -0.11 30.19
CA ALA A 326 -1.07 1.36 30.29
C ALA A 326 -0.52 1.84 31.64
N TYR A 327 -0.98 1.25 32.76
CA TYR A 327 -0.45 1.56 34.10
C TYR A 327 1.03 1.18 34.25
N ARG A 328 1.45 0.04 33.70
CA ARG A 328 2.86 -0.37 33.66
C ARG A 328 3.73 0.68 32.96
N ARG A 329 3.30 1.18 31.80
CA ARG A 329 4.00 2.21 31.02
C ARG A 329 4.03 3.57 31.73
N LEU A 330 2.97 3.92 32.46
CA LEU A 330 2.97 5.08 33.36
C LEU A 330 3.92 4.88 34.56
N GLY A 331 4.16 3.64 34.97
CA GLY A 331 4.94 3.26 36.15
C GLY A 331 4.12 3.10 37.42
N GLU A 332 2.81 3.04 37.28
CA GLU A 332 1.86 2.80 38.35
C GLU A 332 1.75 1.28 38.59
N PHE A 333 2.89 0.66 38.94
CA PHE A 333 3.02 -0.80 39.00
C PHE A 333 2.07 -1.45 40.01
N SER A 334 1.72 -0.75 41.09
CA SER A 334 0.76 -1.24 42.07
C SER A 334 -0.64 -1.39 41.47
N GLU A 335 -1.08 -0.42 40.65
CA GLU A 335 -2.37 -0.47 39.96
C GLU A 335 -2.37 -1.59 38.90
N ALA A 336 -1.28 -1.69 38.13
CA ALA A 336 -1.10 -2.79 37.18
C ALA A 336 -1.14 -4.17 37.87
N GLU A 337 -0.48 -4.33 39.02
CA GLU A 337 -0.47 -5.58 39.78
C GLU A 337 -1.85 -5.93 40.33
N ASN A 338 -2.62 -4.93 40.80
CA ASN A 338 -3.96 -5.14 41.30
C ASN A 338 -4.89 -5.66 40.19
N LEU A 339 -4.87 -5.03 39.01
CA LEU A 339 -5.67 -5.48 37.86
C LEU A 339 -5.31 -6.91 37.44
N LEU A 340 -4.03 -7.26 37.42
CA LEU A 340 -3.58 -8.61 37.08
C LEU A 340 -4.06 -9.67 38.08
N LYS A 341 -4.30 -9.31 39.35
CA LYS A 341 -4.86 -10.22 40.37
C LYS A 341 -6.36 -10.46 40.18
N GLU A 342 -7.07 -9.56 39.52
CA GLU A 342 -8.50 -9.70 39.21
C GLU A 342 -8.76 -10.69 38.06
N ILE A 343 -7.73 -10.95 37.23
CA ILE A 343 -7.83 -11.87 36.10
C ILE A 343 -7.78 -13.31 36.60
N ASP A 344 -8.86 -14.05 36.36
CA ASP A 344 -8.93 -15.48 36.58
C ASP A 344 -8.13 -16.23 35.49
N SER A 345 -6.98 -16.79 35.88
CA SER A 345 -6.07 -17.47 34.95
C SER A 345 -6.69 -18.68 34.24
N GLU A 346 -7.74 -19.28 34.80
CA GLU A 346 -8.43 -20.42 34.20
C GLU A 346 -9.33 -20.00 33.02
N LYS A 347 -9.69 -18.73 32.95
CA LYS A 347 -10.56 -18.15 31.90
C LYS A 347 -9.79 -17.49 30.76
N ILE A 348 -8.47 -17.43 30.86
CA ILE A 348 -7.60 -16.82 29.86
C ILE A 348 -7.45 -17.76 28.66
N ASN A 349 -7.67 -17.26 27.44
CA ASN A 349 -7.39 -18.03 26.22
C ASN A 349 -5.87 -18.09 25.90
N GLU A 350 -5.46 -18.96 24.96
CA GLU A 350 -4.02 -19.14 24.66
C GLU A 350 -3.30 -17.85 24.27
N MET A 351 -3.94 -16.99 23.47
CA MET A 351 -3.36 -15.73 23.03
C MET A 351 -3.18 -14.74 24.19
N GLN A 352 -4.20 -14.59 25.03
CA GLN A 352 -4.18 -13.73 26.21
C GLN A 352 -3.18 -14.22 27.26
N LYS A 353 -2.95 -15.55 27.35
CA LYS A 353 -2.00 -16.12 28.31
C LYS A 353 -0.59 -15.62 28.08
N PHE A 354 -0.17 -15.53 26.82
CA PHE A 354 1.12 -14.97 26.47
C PHE A 354 1.25 -13.50 26.91
N GLN A 355 0.24 -12.68 26.63
CA GLN A 355 0.20 -11.27 27.02
C GLN A 355 0.21 -11.10 28.54
N PHE A 356 -0.65 -11.84 29.25
CA PHE A 356 -0.75 -11.83 30.71
C PHE A 356 0.59 -12.14 31.39
N GLU A 357 1.25 -13.24 31.01
CA GLU A 357 2.53 -13.62 31.61
C GLU A 357 3.65 -12.61 31.27
N SER A 358 3.63 -12.05 30.06
CA SER A 358 4.59 -11.01 29.67
C SER A 358 4.44 -9.75 30.52
N ILE A 359 3.22 -9.19 30.60
CA ILE A 359 2.91 -7.98 31.37
C ILE A 359 3.20 -8.22 32.85
N LYS A 360 2.75 -9.35 33.41
CA LYS A 360 2.99 -9.72 34.82
C LYS A 360 4.47 -9.76 35.17
N ARG A 361 5.31 -10.34 34.31
CA ARG A 361 6.76 -10.36 34.48
C ARG A 361 7.35 -8.95 34.47
N GLN A 362 6.94 -8.12 33.52
CA GLN A 362 7.44 -6.75 33.38
C GLN A 362 7.00 -5.84 34.54
N VAL A 363 5.76 -5.98 35.02
CA VAL A 363 5.25 -5.28 36.22
C VAL A 363 6.07 -5.67 37.44
N LYS A 364 6.34 -6.97 37.65
CA LYS A 364 7.15 -7.46 38.77
C LYS A 364 8.58 -6.92 38.73
N SER A 365 9.17 -6.79 37.54
CA SER A 365 10.51 -6.22 37.35
C SER A 365 10.52 -4.68 37.28
N LYS A 366 9.37 -4.02 37.43
CA LYS A 366 9.21 -2.56 37.28
C LYS A 366 9.76 -2.01 35.96
N ASP A 367 9.59 -2.79 34.88
CA ASP A 367 10.04 -2.40 33.54
C ASP A 367 8.96 -1.57 32.85
N LYS A 368 9.31 -0.36 32.39
CA LYS A 368 8.41 0.53 31.61
C LYS A 368 8.67 0.48 30.11
N ARG A 369 9.71 -0.22 29.66
CA ARG A 369 10.12 -0.23 28.26
C ARG A 369 9.05 -0.88 27.39
N VAL A 370 9.01 -0.44 26.14
CA VAL A 370 8.26 -1.03 25.04
C VAL A 370 9.23 -1.45 23.96
N TYR A 371 8.80 -2.35 23.08
CA TYR A 371 9.59 -2.83 21.95
C TYR A 371 8.85 -2.55 20.66
N GLN A 372 9.57 -2.26 19.57
CA GLN A 372 8.91 -2.13 18.27
C GLN A 372 8.32 -3.46 17.81
N TYR A 373 7.06 -3.44 17.40
CA TYR A 373 6.37 -4.56 16.79
C TYR A 373 6.85 -4.74 15.35
N PHE A 374 7.42 -5.90 15.05
CA PHE A 374 7.69 -6.33 13.69
C PHE A 374 6.66 -7.39 13.31
N PRO A 375 5.74 -7.11 12.37
CA PRO A 375 4.79 -8.12 11.93
C PRO A 375 5.55 -9.32 11.34
N PRO A 376 5.08 -10.56 11.59
CA PRO A 376 5.71 -11.74 11.00
C PRO A 376 5.83 -11.57 9.50
N GLN A 377 7.05 -11.66 8.96
CA GLN A 377 7.24 -11.70 7.52
C GLN A 377 6.54 -12.97 7.02
N VAL A 378 5.47 -12.82 6.25
CA VAL A 378 4.84 -13.95 5.58
C VAL A 378 5.81 -14.39 4.49
N MET A 379 6.71 -15.31 4.83
CA MET A 379 7.57 -15.99 3.86
C MET A 379 6.67 -16.89 3.02
N TYR A 380 6.54 -16.57 1.74
CA TYR A 380 5.84 -17.38 0.74
C TYR A 380 6.83 -18.23 -0.06
#